data_AF-A0A9D9IW45-F1
#
_entry.id   AF-A0A9D9IW45-F1
#
_cell.length_a   1.000
_cell.length_b   1.000
_cell.length_c   1.000
_cell.angle_alpha   90.00
_cell.angle_beta   90.00
_cell.angle_gamma   90.00
#
_symmetry.space_group_name_H-M   'P 1'
#
loop_
_entity.id
_entity.type
_entity.pdbx_description
1 polymer ?
#
loop_
_entity_poly.entity_id
_entity_poly.type
_entity_poly.pdbx_seq_one_letter_code
_entity_poly.pdbx_strand_id
1 'polypeptide(L)'
;MNKGKLYLIPTPLGDNEPAEVLPAGVIERACSLRVFVVEEIRTARRFLSRYGLRGHIAELEFHELNEHSSAADVEALGSLFDRGEDVGLLSEAGLPAV
;
A
#
# COMPACT_ATOMS: atom_id res chain seq x y z
N MET A 1 19.91 2.58 13.75
CA MET A 1 19.19 2.79 12.48
C MET A 1 17.72 2.90 12.78
N ASN A 2 17.02 3.84 12.16
CA ASN A 2 15.57 3.98 12.34
C ASN A 2 14.88 3.02 11.38
N LYS A 3 14.01 2.14 11.88
CA LYS A 3 13.22 1.26 11.02
C LYS A 3 12.15 2.07 10.28
N GLY A 4 11.79 1.60 9.09
CA GLY A 4 10.63 2.10 8.37
C GLY A 4 9.34 1.89 9.14
N LYS A 5 8.32 2.68 8.84
CA LYS A 5 6.98 2.56 9.42
C LYS A 5 6.05 1.82 8.48
N LEU A 6 5.13 1.06 9.05
CA LEU A 6 3.99 0.50 8.32
C LEU A 6 2.83 1.50 8.33
N TYR A 7 2.35 1.83 7.14
CA TYR A 7 1.14 2.64 6.95
C TYR A 7 0.02 1.76 6.40
N LEU A 8 -1.08 1.71 7.14
CA LEU A 8 -2.31 1.06 6.69
C LEU A 8 -3.06 2.03 5.77
N ILE A 9 -3.13 1.71 4.49
CA ILE A 9 -3.76 2.57 3.49
C ILE A 9 -5.16 1.99 3.19
N PRO A 10 -6.24 2.71 3.54
CA PRO A 10 -7.59 2.24 3.25
C PRO A 10 -7.86 2.25 1.75
N THR A 11 -8.71 1.34 1.30
CA THR A 11 -9.24 1.30 -0.06
C THR A 11 -10.75 1.59 -0.01
N PRO A 12 -11.23 2.79 -0.41
CA PRO A 12 -12.65 3.09 -0.44
C PRO A 12 -13.49 2.02 -1.15
N LEU A 13 -14.63 1.70 -0.54
CA LEU A 13 -15.61 0.80 -1.12
C LEU A 13 -16.39 1.54 -2.20
N GLY A 14 -16.40 0.99 -3.42
CA GLY A 14 -17.10 1.55 -4.56
C GLY A 14 -16.26 2.53 -5.40
N ASP A 15 -16.95 3.28 -6.27
CA ASP A 15 -16.31 4.05 -7.35
C ASP A 15 -16.06 5.53 -7.00
N ASN A 16 -16.32 5.98 -5.77
CA ASN A 16 -16.07 7.38 -5.37
C ASN A 16 -14.58 7.73 -5.49
N GLU A 17 -14.28 8.98 -5.85
CA GLU A 17 -12.89 9.44 -5.91
C GLU A 17 -12.28 9.46 -4.51
N PRO A 18 -11.02 9.01 -4.31
CA PRO A 18 -10.40 8.96 -2.99
C PRO A 18 -10.48 10.27 -2.21
N ALA A 19 -10.33 11.40 -2.90
CA ALA A 19 -10.41 12.74 -2.31
C ALA A 19 -11.80 13.12 -1.76
N GLU A 20 -12.87 12.42 -2.18
CA GLU A 20 -14.23 12.67 -1.71
C GLU A 20 -14.54 11.94 -0.39
N VAL A 21 -13.80 10.88 -0.09
CA VAL A 21 -14.12 9.94 0.99
C VAL A 21 -12.98 9.73 1.98
N LEU A 22 -11.79 10.25 1.69
CA LEU A 22 -10.62 10.16 2.56
C LEU A 22 -10.07 11.54 2.92
N PRO A 23 -9.54 11.70 4.15
CA PRO A 23 -8.82 12.91 4.52
C PRO A 23 -7.59 13.12 3.61
N ALA A 24 -7.33 14.38 3.24
CA ALA A 24 -6.20 14.75 2.39
C ALA A 24 -4.85 14.20 2.89
N GLY A 25 -4.60 14.24 4.20
CA GLY A 25 -3.36 13.72 4.79
C GLY A 25 -3.14 12.20 4.60
N VAL A 26 -4.21 11.41 4.43
CA VAL A 26 -4.10 9.97 4.11
C VAL A 26 -3.61 9.79 2.68
N ILE A 27 -4.16 10.57 1.75
CA ILE A 27 -3.78 10.54 0.33
C ILE A 27 -2.34 11.03 0.18
N GLU A 28 -2.00 12.17 0.79
CA GLU A 28 -0.63 12.72 0.80
C GLU A 28 0.37 11.73 1.36
N ARG A 29 0.03 11.06 2.47
CA ARG A 29 0.88 10.02 3.05
C ARG A 29 1.08 8.87 2.07
N ALA A 30 0.02 8.32 1.51
CA ALA A 30 0.10 7.22 0.56
C ALA A 30 0.93 7.61 -0.69
N CYS A 31 0.76 8.82 -1.21
CA CYS A 31 1.54 9.32 -2.34
C CYS A 31 3.03 9.54 -2.03
N SER A 32 3.42 9.66 -0.75
CA SER A 32 4.82 9.78 -0.33
C SER A 32 5.57 8.45 -0.27
N LEU A 33 4.85 7.31 -0.32
CA LEU A 33 5.44 5.98 -0.19
C LEU A 33 5.89 5.44 -1.55
N ARG A 34 6.93 4.59 -1.52
CA ARG A 34 7.48 3.92 -2.71
C ARG A 34 7.35 2.40 -2.68
N VAL A 35 7.23 1.82 -1.49
CA VAL A 35 7.14 0.38 -1.27
C VAL A 35 5.74 0.04 -0.77
N PHE A 36 5.08 -0.91 -1.45
CA PHE A 36 3.73 -1.34 -1.11
C PHE A 36 3.65 -2.86 -0.97
N VAL A 37 3.00 -3.30 0.11
CA VAL A 37 2.51 -4.66 0.27
C VAL A 37 1.03 -4.67 -0.11
N VAL A 38 0.63 -5.59 -0.98
CA VAL A 38 -0.69 -5.61 -1.62
C VAL A 38 -1.21 -7.03 -1.75
N GLU A 39 -2.53 -7.23 -1.71
CA GLU A 39 -3.13 -8.55 -1.97
C GLU A 39 -3.05 -8.95 -3.45
N GLU A 40 -3.25 -7.97 -4.34
CA GLU A 40 -3.16 -8.16 -5.79
C GLU A 40 -2.59 -6.90 -6.46
N ILE A 41 -1.54 -7.07 -7.28
CA ILE A 41 -0.80 -5.94 -7.85
C ILE A 41 -1.66 -5.12 -8.82
N ARG A 42 -2.47 -5.77 -9.66
CA ARG A 42 -3.23 -5.07 -10.71
C ARG A 42 -4.31 -4.16 -10.15
N THR A 43 -5.02 -4.57 -9.11
CA THR A 43 -6.01 -3.74 -8.39
C THR A 43 -5.31 -2.60 -7.64
N ALA A 44 -4.22 -2.88 -6.92
CA ALA A 44 -3.45 -1.87 -6.21
C ALA A 44 -2.91 -0.77 -7.13
N ARG A 45 -2.39 -1.11 -8.31
CA ARG A 45 -1.92 -0.13 -9.31
C ARG A 45 -3.02 0.80 -9.77
N ARG A 46 -4.22 0.24 -10.04
CA ARG A 46 -5.39 1.04 -10.42
C ARG A 46 -5.76 2.00 -9.30
N PHE A 47 -5.72 1.52 -8.07
CA PHE A 47 -6.07 2.29 -6.90
C PHE A 47 -5.10 3.44 -6.62
N LEU A 48 -3.79 3.16 -6.57
CA LEU A 48 -2.75 4.17 -6.39
C LEU A 48 -2.75 5.21 -7.51
N SER A 49 -3.16 4.82 -8.74
CA SER A 49 -3.35 5.79 -9.82
C SER A 49 -4.44 6.83 -9.50
N ARG A 50 -5.52 6.41 -8.81
CA ARG A 50 -6.61 7.31 -8.36
C ARG A 50 -6.19 8.20 -7.19
N TYR A 51 -5.20 7.77 -6.40
CA TYR A 51 -4.62 8.58 -5.32
C TYR A 51 -3.76 9.74 -5.84
N GLY A 52 -3.42 9.76 -7.13
CA GLY A 52 -2.57 10.78 -7.72
C GLY A 52 -1.19 10.27 -8.13
N LEU A 53 -0.88 8.97 -7.97
CA LEU A 53 0.36 8.37 -8.46
C LEU A 53 0.30 7.99 -9.95
N ARG A 54 -0.69 8.50 -10.69
CA ARG A 54 -0.82 8.29 -12.13
C ARG A 54 0.44 8.79 -12.85
N GLY A 55 1.16 7.88 -13.50
CA GLY A 55 2.43 8.16 -14.18
C GLY A 55 3.68 7.71 -13.41
N HIS A 56 3.57 7.46 -12.10
CA HIS A 56 4.68 7.02 -11.24
C HIS A 56 4.59 5.56 -10.83
N ILE A 57 3.50 4.86 -11.20
CA ILE A 57 3.25 3.45 -10.82
C ILE A 57 4.42 2.52 -11.19
N ALA A 58 5.11 2.78 -12.30
CA ALA A 58 6.25 1.97 -12.73
C ALA A 58 7.49 2.11 -11.83
N GLU A 59 7.55 3.17 -11.02
CA GLU A 59 8.65 3.43 -10.09
C GLU A 59 8.41 2.83 -8.69
N LEU A 60 7.23 2.26 -8.46
CA LEU A 60 6.83 1.70 -7.19
C LEU A 60 7.26 0.23 -7.07
N GLU A 61 7.67 -0.14 -5.87
CA GLU A 61 8.00 -1.51 -5.50
C GLU A 61 6.76 -2.18 -4.89
N PHE A 62 6.40 -3.36 -5.38
CA PHE A 62 5.24 -4.12 -4.93
C PHE A 62 5.66 -5.49 -4.39
N HIS A 63 5.05 -5.89 -3.28
CA HIS A 63 5.17 -7.22 -2.69
C HIS A 63 3.76 -7.79 -2.46
N GLU A 64 3.52 -9.03 -2.85
CA GLU A 64 2.22 -9.67 -2.68
C GLU A 64 2.10 -10.36 -1.32
N LEU A 65 0.97 -10.14 -0.65
CA LEU A 65 0.59 -10.80 0.60
C LEU A 65 -0.88 -11.24 0.47
N ASN A 66 -1.12 -12.54 0.31
CA ASN A 66 -2.46 -13.11 0.11
C ASN A 66 -2.60 -14.48 0.79
N GLU A 67 -3.74 -15.15 0.58
CA GLU A 67 -4.07 -16.45 1.21
C GLU A 67 -3.10 -17.59 0.88
N HIS A 68 -2.28 -17.45 -0.16
CA HIS A 68 -1.27 -18.43 -0.55
C HIS A 68 0.11 -18.12 0.05
N SER A 69 0.28 -16.97 0.71
CA SER A 69 1.52 -16.61 1.39
C SER A 69 1.76 -17.52 2.59
N SER A 70 2.93 -18.17 2.62
CA SER A 70 3.35 -18.94 3.78
C SER A 70 3.80 -18.03 4.92
N ALA A 71 3.90 -18.58 6.14
CA ALA A 71 4.45 -17.83 7.28
C ALA A 71 5.86 -17.29 7.00
N ALA A 72 6.68 -18.02 6.25
CA ALA A 72 8.01 -17.58 5.86
C ALA A 72 7.99 -16.39 4.89
N ASP A 73 7.01 -16.34 3.97
CA ASP A 73 6.84 -15.20 3.07
C ASP A 73 6.47 -13.94 3.85
N VAL A 74 5.58 -14.08 4.85
CA VAL A 74 5.20 -12.98 5.74
C VAL A 74 6.39 -12.49 6.56
N GLU A 75 7.18 -13.40 7.14
CA GLU A 75 8.39 -13.04 7.88
C GLU A 75 9.41 -12.33 6.99
N ALA A 76 9.55 -12.73 5.73
CA ALA A 76 10.47 -12.11 4.77
C ALA A 76 10.14 -10.63 4.49
N LEU A 77 8.85 -10.25 4.53
CA LEU A 77 8.42 -8.84 4.39
C LEU A 77 8.98 -7.94 5.51
N GLY A 78 9.31 -8.51 6.67
CA GLY A 78 9.94 -7.78 7.78
C GLY A 78 11.24 -7.08 7.38
N SER A 79 11.98 -7.64 6.42
CA SER A 79 13.24 -7.08 5.91
C SER A 79 13.06 -5.74 5.19
N LEU A 80 11.85 -5.43 4.69
CA LEU A 80 11.55 -4.16 4.03
C LEU A 80 11.78 -2.97 4.96
N PHE A 81 11.44 -3.13 6.25
CA PHE A 81 11.57 -2.06 7.24
C PHE A 81 13.02 -1.80 7.67
N ASP A 82 13.93 -2.76 7.43
CA ASP A 82 15.34 -2.63 7.79
C ASP A 82 16.09 -1.65 6.86
N ARG A 83 15.51 -1.33 5.70
CA ARG A 83 15.98 -0.27 4.79
C ARG A 83 15.74 1.15 5.33
N GLY A 84 14.91 1.30 6.37
CA GLY A 84 14.50 2.61 6.88
C GLY A 84 13.46 3.33 6.01
N GLU A 85 12.89 2.62 5.02
CA GLU A 85 11.84 3.13 4.14
C GLU A 85 10.45 2.79 4.68
N ASP A 86 9.54 3.75 4.62
CA ASP A 86 8.16 3.55 5.01
C ASP A 86 7.42 2.67 3.98
N VAL A 87 6.61 1.73 4.47
CA VAL A 87 5.91 0.73 3.66
C VAL A 87 4.40 0.94 3.78
N GLY A 88 3.70 0.94 2.65
CA GLY A 88 2.24 0.99 2.61
C GLY A 88 1.65 -0.42 2.52
N LEU A 89 0.66 -0.75 3.34
CA LEU A 89 -0.17 -1.94 3.16
C LEU A 89 -1.54 -1.50 2.61
N LEU A 90 -1.88 -2.00 1.43
CA LEU A 90 -3.21 -1.82 0.82
C LEU A 90 -3.99 -3.14 0.93
N SER A 91 -5.24 -3.05 1.38
CA SER A 91 -6.21 -4.14 1.18
C SER A 91 -6.88 -4.04 -0.18
N GLU A 92 -7.45 -5.14 -0.67
CA GLU A 92 -8.26 -5.15 -1.90
C GLU A 92 -9.48 -4.24 -1.77
N ALA A 93 -10.07 -4.19 -0.57
CA ALA A 93 -11.22 -3.37 -0.24
C ALA A 93 -11.21 -2.99 1.25
N GLY A 94 -11.70 -1.80 1.57
CA GLY A 94 -11.95 -1.38 2.95
C GLY A 94 -10.68 -1.06 3.76
N LEU A 95 -10.65 -1.52 5.01
CA LEU A 95 -9.55 -1.31 5.94
C LEU A 95 -8.66 -2.57 5.97
N PRO A 96 -7.34 -2.44 5.80
CA PRO A 96 -6.44 -3.57 5.97
C PRO A 96 -6.36 -4.01 7.44
N ALA A 97 -6.12 -5.31 7.66
CA ALA A 97 -5.87 -5.94 8.97
C ALA A 97 -7.04 -5.88 9.97
N VAL A 98 -8.27 -6.04 9.48
CA VAL A 98 -9.49 -6.25 10.28
C VAL A 98 -9.66 -7.71 10.66
#